data_AF-A0A973GAS8-F1
#
_entry.id   AF-A0A973GAS8-F1
#
_cell.length_a   1.000
_cell.length_b   1.000
_cell.length_c   1.000
_cell.angle_alpha   90.00
_cell.angle_beta   90.00
_cell.angle_gamma   90.00
#
_symmetry.space_group_name_H-M   'P 1'
#
loop_
_entity.id
_entity.type
_entity.pdbx_description
1 polymer ?
#
loop_
_entity_poly.entity_id
_entity_poly.type
_entity_poly.pdbx_seq_one_letter_code
_entity_poly.pdbx_strand_id
1 'polypeptide(L)' 'SDLPETRARAEGALAQLTSAIAGLEADLAAAQAAGNARKVAEAQAALDARRAWLEQIERAAADSR' A
#
# COMPACT_ATOMS: atom_id res chain seq x y z
N SER A 1 9.81 21.11 -18.32
CA SER A 1 9.53 20.05 -19.30
C SER A 1 9.73 18.73 -18.58
N ASP A 2 8.80 18.31 -17.70
CA ASP A 2 9.09 17.25 -16.70
C ASP A 2 7.89 16.35 -16.40
N LEU A 3 6.98 16.20 -17.36
CA LEU A 3 5.77 15.39 -17.21
C LEU A 3 5.93 13.86 -17.41
N PRO A 4 6.89 13.32 -18.20
CA PRO A 4 7.00 11.87 -18.36
C PRO A 4 7.74 11.18 -17.20
N GLU A 5 8.85 11.75 -16.71
CA GLU A 5 9.64 11.13 -15.63
C GLU A 5 8.91 11.13 -14.28
N THR A 6 8.15 12.19 -13.99
CA THR A 6 7.36 12.29 -12.75
C THR A 6 6.23 11.28 -12.71
N ARG A 7 5.55 11.06 -13.85
CA ARG A 7 4.51 10.03 -13.98
C ARG A 7 5.09 8.62 -13.82
N ALA A 8 6.21 8.32 -14.47
CA ALA A 8 6.86 7.01 -14.37
C ALA A 8 7.29 6.68 -12.92
N ARG A 9 7.80 7.68 -12.17
CA ARG A 9 8.10 7.49 -10.74
C ARG A 9 6.85 7.24 -9.90
N ALA A 10 5.76 7.97 -10.16
CA ALA A 10 4.50 7.78 -9.43
C ALA A 10 3.90 6.38 -9.68
N GLU A 11 3.92 5.90 -10.93
CA GLU A 11 3.47 4.55 -11.29
C GLU A 11 4.35 3.47 -10.65
N GLY A 12 5.67 3.65 -10.64
CA GLY A 12 6.59 2.73 -9.96
C GLY A 12 6.40 2.69 -8.43
N ALA A 13 6.15 3.84 -7.81
CA ALA A 13 5.82 3.92 -6.38
C ALA A 13 4.47 3.26 -6.06
N LEU A 14 3.48 3.44 -6.94
CA LEU A 14 2.17 2.82 -6.81
C LEU A 14 2.28 1.29 -6.87
N ALA A 15 2.99 0.75 -7.86
CA ALA A 15 3.19 -0.70 -8.00
C ALA A 15 3.89 -1.31 -6.78
N GLN A 16 4.91 -0.62 -6.23
CA GLN A 16 5.59 -1.05 -5.01
C GLN A 16 4.64 -1.05 -3.79
N LEU A 17 3.79 -0.02 -3.67
CA LEU A 17 2.81 0.08 -2.61
C LEU A 17 1.78 -1.04 -2.68
N THR A 18 1.20 -1.29 -3.85
CA THR A 18 0.22 -2.37 -4.05
C THR A 18 0.85 -3.73 -3.75
N SER A 19 2.10 -3.96 -4.17
CA SER A 19 2.82 -5.20 -3.83
C SER A 19 3.05 -5.35 -2.33
N ALA A 20 3.37 -4.26 -1.61
CA ALA A 20 3.56 -4.29 -0.16
C ALA A 20 2.24 -4.56 0.59
N ILE A 21 1.12 -4.01 0.09
CA ILE A 21 -0.23 -4.28 0.61
C ILE A 21 -0.56 -5.77 0.47
N ALA A 22 -0.36 -6.35 -0.72
CA ALA A 22 -0.62 -7.78 -0.94
C ALA A 22 0.22 -8.68 -0.02
N GLY A 23 1.49 -8.33 0.22
CA GLY A 23 2.34 -9.04 1.18
C GLY A 23 1.78 -8.97 2.62
N LEU A 24 1.35 -7.79 3.05
CA LEU A 24 0.78 -7.61 4.39
C LEU A 24 -0.57 -8.31 4.58
N GLU A 25 -1.39 -8.41 3.52
CA GLU A 25 -2.64 -9.19 3.56
C GLU A 25 -2.34 -10.68 3.75
N ALA A 26 -1.31 -11.21 3.08
CA ALA A 26 -0.86 -12.59 3.27
C ALA A 26 -0.31 -12.81 4.69
N ASP A 27 0.51 -11.89 5.19
CA ASP A 27 1.05 -11.95 6.56
C ASP A 27 -0.05 -11.87 7.62
N LEU A 28 -1.04 -11.02 7.41
CA LEU A 28 -2.22 -10.89 8.27
C LEU A 28 -3.01 -12.21 8.31
N ALA A 29 -3.30 -12.79 7.14
CA ALA A 29 -4.00 -14.07 7.05
C ALA A 29 -3.23 -15.21 7.74
N ALA A 30 -1.91 -15.26 7.53
CA ALA A 30 -1.04 -16.24 8.19
C ALA A 30 -1.01 -16.04 9.71
N ALA A 31 -0.95 -14.79 10.18
CA ALA A 31 -0.97 -14.46 11.60
C ALA A 31 -2.31 -14.81 12.27
N GLN A 32 -3.43 -14.57 11.57
CA GLN A 32 -4.77 -14.96 12.01
C GLN A 32 -4.91 -16.48 12.12
N ALA A 33 -4.46 -17.22 11.11
CA ALA A 33 -4.47 -18.68 11.12
C ALA A 33 -3.58 -19.27 12.23
N ALA A 34 -2.47 -18.61 12.54
CA ALA A 34 -1.57 -18.99 13.62
C ALA A 34 -2.06 -18.53 15.02
N GLY A 35 -3.16 -17.78 15.11
CA GLY A 35 -3.66 -17.22 16.38
C GLY A 35 -2.72 -16.19 17.02
N ASN A 36 -1.82 -15.58 16.25
CA ASN A 36 -0.82 -14.65 16.77
C ASN A 36 -1.36 -13.22 16.79
N ALA A 37 -2.10 -12.88 17.86
CA ALA A 37 -2.75 -11.58 18.02
C ALA A 37 -1.79 -10.38 17.88
N ARG A 38 -0.53 -10.52 18.31
CA ARG A 38 0.47 -9.47 18.16
C ARG A 38 0.79 -9.22 16.68
N LYS A 39 1.11 -10.27 15.93
CA LYS A 39 1.39 -10.16 14.49
C LYS A 39 0.17 -9.67 13.71
N VAL A 40 -1.03 -10.08 14.10
CA VAL A 40 -2.28 -9.58 13.51
C VAL A 40 -2.38 -8.06 13.67
N ALA A 41 -2.18 -7.54 14.88
CA ALA A 41 -2.25 -6.10 15.13
C ALA A 41 -1.16 -5.33 14.36
N GLU A 42 0.06 -5.85 14.31
CA GLU A 42 1.17 -5.23 13.57
C GLU A 42 0.91 -5.21 12.05
N ALA A 43 0.48 -6.35 11.46
CA ALA A 43 0.17 -6.45 10.04
C ALA A 43 -1.03 -5.57 9.67
N GLN A 44 -2.07 -5.54 10.49
CA GLN A 44 -3.26 -4.72 10.27
C GLN A 44 -2.90 -3.23 10.30
N ALA A 45 -2.17 -2.75 11.32
CA ALA A 45 -1.77 -1.35 11.39
C ALA A 45 -0.87 -0.93 10.20
N ALA A 46 0.04 -1.82 9.79
CA ALA A 46 0.88 -1.61 8.62
C ALA A 46 0.08 -1.55 7.32
N LEU A 47 -0.96 -2.39 7.20
CA LEU A 47 -1.87 -2.46 6.06
C LEU A 47 -2.72 -1.20 5.97
N ASP A 48 -3.32 -0.76 7.08
CA ASP A 48 -4.15 0.43 7.15
C ASP A 48 -3.36 1.69 6.76
N ALA A 49 -2.14 1.84 7.27
CA ALA A 49 -1.27 2.96 6.91
C ALA A 49 -0.96 3.00 5.39
N ARG A 50 -0.72 1.84 4.77
CA ARG A 50 -0.42 1.73 3.34
C ARG A 50 -1.64 1.96 2.46
N ARG A 51 -2.82 1.45 2.87
CA ARG A 51 -4.08 1.71 2.18
C ARG A 51 -4.46 3.19 2.24
N ALA A 52 -4.28 3.83 3.39
CA ALA A 52 -4.49 5.27 3.50
C ALA A 52 -3.56 6.06 2.56
N TRP A 53 -2.28 5.69 2.48
CA TRP A 53 -1.35 6.32 1.55
C TRP A 53 -1.70 6.08 0.08
N LEU A 54 -2.14 4.86 -0.27
CA LEU A 54 -2.59 4.51 -1.62
C LEU A 54 -3.76 5.42 -2.05
N GLU A 55 -4.77 5.53 -1.19
CA GLU A 55 -5.94 6.37 -1.44
C GLU A 55 -5.55 7.84 -1.62
N GLN A 56 -4.56 8.35 -0.87
CA GLN A 56 -4.05 9.71 -1.05
C GLN A 56 -3.37 9.91 -2.41
N ILE A 57 -2.57 8.93 -2.86
CA ILE A 57 -1.92 8.96 -4.17
C ILE A 57 -2.96 8.91 -5.29
N GLU A 58 -3.95 8.02 -5.19
CA GLU A 58 -5.01 7.88 -6.18
C GLU A 58 -5.84 9.17 -6.30
N ARG A 59 -6.17 9.80 -5.16
CA ARG A 59 -6.83 11.11 -5.16
C ARG A 59 -5.99 12.19 -5.82
N ALA A 60 -4.70 12.28 -5.49
CA ALA A 60 -3.79 13.27 -6.10
C ALA A 60 -3.66 13.07 -7.62
N ALA A 61 -3.61 11.82 -8.09
CA ALA A 61 -3.56 11.48 -9.50
C ALA A 61 -4.87 11.78 -10.24
N ALA A 62 -6.02 11.63 -9.57
CA ALA A 62 -7.33 11.95 -10.12
C ALA A 62 -7.57 13.47 -10.23
N ASP A 63 -7.13 14.24 -9.23
CA ASP A 63 -7.25 15.72 -9.22
C ASP A 63 -6.36 16.39 -10.29
N SER A 64 -5.28 15.72 -10.67
CA SER A 64 -4.33 16.19 -11.69
C SER A 64 -4.74 15.87 -13.14
N ARG A 65 -5.92 15.28 -13.38
CA ARG A 65 -6.44 14.94 -14.72
C ARG A 65 -7.40 16.00 -15.25
#